data_AF-A0A2E2UXH9-F1
#
_entry.id   AF-A0A2E2UXH9-F1
#
_cell.length_a   1.000
_cell.length_b   1.000
_cell.length_c   1.000
_cell.angle_alpha   90.00
_cell.angle_beta   90.00
_cell.angle_gamma   90.00
#
_symmetry.space_group_name_H-M   'P 1'
#
loop_
_entity.id
_entity.type
_entity.pdbx_description
1 polymer ?
#
loop_
_entity_poly.entity_id
_entity_poly.type
_entity_poly.pdbx_seq_one_letter_code
_entity_poly.pdbx_strand_id
1 'polypeptide(L)'
;MFLTIGAVFLLLPVFVWADTPSAPMVYSDEFATDGSWNSVSEGSFYWDLPADVEKVAVELSDEDRQEPQKSHGLISQFEVTESDLRQGLQYLSVQFKNNDGWGEFVSVPLLIDTIPPNPFSIEVIFSTNNEGSPLLVARATDDISGVLEYQISVGKQSPVLVSTDQMQSGFELPFLVPGITNVSVTAVDAASNMYQDSVSVIAIEGMSAEVMQGSWHKLTSIVNMSHFTILFLTSILLIMLLYLRSQRLEYYKKENRLRWEMKTAKSQTEKIFTALRDEIHEQIESINTKSKLTKKDKEMKESLHRALQVSEALIERELSDVEEVITS
;
A
#
# COMPACT_ATOMS: atom_id res chain seq x y z
N MET A 1 49.31 -99.31 7.59
CA MET A 1 48.86 -99.15 6.19
C MET A 1 47.38 -99.49 6.20
N PHE A 2 46.39 -98.63 5.97
CA PHE A 2 46.32 -97.32 5.31
C PHE A 2 45.25 -96.47 6.01
N LEU A 3 45.52 -95.17 6.23
CA LEU A 3 44.48 -94.19 6.57
C LEU A 3 43.82 -93.74 5.26
N THR A 4 42.51 -93.92 5.14
CA THR A 4 41.69 -93.33 4.08
C THR A 4 41.37 -91.88 4.45
N ILE A 5 41.94 -90.93 3.68
CA ILE A 5 41.65 -89.51 3.80
C ILE A 5 40.35 -89.24 3.04
N GLY A 6 39.29 -88.89 3.76
CA GLY A 6 38.07 -88.34 3.18
C GLY A 6 38.32 -86.90 2.74
N ALA A 7 38.22 -86.64 1.43
CA ALA A 7 38.31 -85.30 0.88
C ALA A 7 37.03 -84.52 1.22
N VAL A 8 37.17 -83.47 2.04
CA VAL A 8 36.12 -82.48 2.28
C VAL A 8 36.15 -81.49 1.10
N PHE A 9 35.09 -81.51 0.29
CA PHE A 9 34.89 -80.57 -0.80
C PHE A 9 34.39 -79.25 -0.20
N LEU A 10 35.26 -78.24 -0.13
CA LEU A 10 34.87 -76.86 0.21
C LEU A 10 34.12 -76.26 -0.97
N LEU A 11 32.80 -76.12 -0.83
CA LEU A 11 31.99 -75.27 -1.70
C LEU A 11 32.39 -73.82 -1.43
N LEU A 12 33.18 -73.22 -2.32
CA LEU A 12 33.32 -71.77 -2.37
C LEU A 12 31.97 -71.17 -2.78
N PRO A 13 31.53 -70.06 -2.16
CA PRO A 13 30.33 -69.37 -2.59
C PRO A 13 30.52 -68.88 -4.03
N VAL A 14 29.63 -69.31 -4.93
CA VAL A 14 29.51 -68.76 -6.28
C VAL A 14 29.05 -67.32 -6.13
N PHE A 15 29.91 -66.36 -6.41
CA PHE A 15 29.52 -64.97 -6.58
C PHE A 15 28.77 -64.91 -7.92
N VAL A 16 27.44 -64.77 -7.86
CA VAL A 16 26.63 -64.49 -9.03
C VAL A 16 26.94 -63.03 -9.38
N TRP A 17 27.71 -62.79 -10.44
CA TRP A 17 27.75 -61.48 -11.05
C TRP A 17 26.32 -61.24 -11.56
N ALA A 18 25.69 -60.15 -11.13
CA ALA A 18 24.48 -59.73 -11.81
C ALA A 18 24.90 -59.44 -13.26
N ASP A 19 24.34 -60.18 -14.21
CA ASP A 19 24.61 -59.97 -15.64
C ASP A 19 24.05 -58.62 -16.11
N THR A 20 23.17 -57.98 -15.31
CA THR A 20 22.64 -56.65 -15.57
C THR A 20 23.46 -55.53 -14.92
N PRO A 21 23.43 -54.30 -15.45
CA PRO A 21 24.28 -53.21 -14.96
C PRO A 21 23.95 -52.81 -13.51
N SER A 22 24.96 -52.36 -12.76
CA SER A 22 24.77 -51.71 -11.46
C SER A 22 24.13 -50.32 -11.61
N ALA A 23 23.54 -49.83 -10.52
CA ALA A 23 22.95 -48.49 -10.50
C ALA A 23 23.98 -47.40 -10.85
N PRO A 24 23.60 -46.38 -11.64
CA PRO A 24 24.46 -45.27 -11.99
C PRO A 24 24.92 -44.48 -10.76
N MET A 25 26.13 -43.92 -10.82
CA MET A 25 26.53 -42.86 -9.90
C MET A 25 26.28 -41.51 -10.58
N VAL A 26 25.28 -40.77 -10.08
CA VAL A 26 24.87 -39.48 -10.64
C VAL A 26 25.50 -38.34 -9.85
N TYR A 27 26.03 -37.35 -10.55
CA TYR A 27 26.60 -36.14 -9.97
C TYR A 27 26.23 -34.90 -10.80
N SER A 28 26.32 -33.72 -10.18
CA SER A 28 26.08 -32.42 -10.82
C SER A 28 27.04 -31.39 -10.23
N ASP A 29 27.42 -30.40 -11.04
CA ASP A 29 28.22 -29.26 -10.58
C ASP A 29 27.31 -28.15 -9.99
N GLU A 30 26.06 -28.08 -10.44
CA GLU A 30 25.10 -27.05 -10.04
C GLU A 30 24.17 -27.52 -8.90
N PHE A 31 23.77 -28.80 -8.90
CA PHE A 31 22.83 -29.35 -7.93
C PHE A 31 23.54 -30.17 -6.85
N ALA A 32 23.23 -29.88 -5.59
CA ALA A 32 23.50 -30.75 -4.48
C ALA A 32 22.61 -32.00 -4.58
N THR A 33 23.24 -33.16 -4.78
CA THR A 33 22.59 -34.47 -4.91
C THR A 33 22.56 -35.26 -3.59
N ASP A 34 22.93 -34.63 -2.48
CA ASP A 34 23.00 -35.24 -1.14
C ASP A 34 21.73 -35.00 -0.30
N GLY A 35 20.71 -34.39 -0.90
CA GLY A 35 19.48 -34.00 -0.20
C GLY A 35 19.55 -32.63 0.45
N SER A 36 20.48 -31.77 0.05
CA SER A 36 20.43 -30.33 0.37
C SER A 36 19.49 -29.57 -0.57
N TRP A 37 18.99 -28.42 -0.11
CA TRP A 37 18.16 -27.53 -0.92
C TRP A 37 18.99 -26.80 -1.98
N ASN A 38 18.40 -26.55 -3.14
CA ASN A 38 19.03 -25.92 -4.29
C ASN A 38 18.22 -24.71 -4.75
N SER A 39 18.86 -23.56 -4.91
CA SER A 39 18.28 -22.36 -5.52
C SER A 39 18.45 -22.28 -7.03
N VAL A 40 19.06 -23.28 -7.64
CA VAL A 40 19.35 -23.31 -9.07
C VAL A 40 18.15 -23.82 -9.85
N SER A 41 17.82 -23.18 -10.97
CA SER A 41 16.69 -23.53 -11.84
C SER A 41 17.08 -24.25 -13.14
N GLU A 42 18.37 -24.35 -13.46
CA GLU A 42 18.89 -25.01 -14.66
C GLU A 42 20.25 -25.65 -14.40
N GLY A 43 20.56 -26.76 -15.08
CA GLY A 43 21.86 -27.40 -14.93
C GLY A 43 21.91 -28.77 -15.56
N SER A 44 22.97 -29.51 -15.25
CA SER A 44 23.21 -30.83 -15.84
C SER A 44 23.53 -31.88 -14.80
N PHE A 45 23.04 -33.08 -15.07
CA PHE A 45 23.40 -34.30 -14.35
C PHE A 45 24.27 -35.17 -15.23
N TYR A 46 25.29 -35.78 -14.63
CA TYR A 46 26.29 -36.58 -15.30
C TYR A 46 26.42 -37.95 -14.64
N TRP A 47 26.85 -38.93 -15.43
CA TRP A 47 27.22 -40.26 -14.96
C TRP A 47 28.23 -40.89 -15.91
N ASP A 48 29.02 -41.80 -15.38
CA ASP A 48 29.96 -42.58 -16.18
C ASP A 48 29.24 -43.78 -16.82
N LEU A 49 29.51 -44.01 -18.11
CA LEU A 49 28.93 -45.13 -18.87
C LEU A 49 29.85 -46.35 -18.83
N PRO A 50 29.41 -47.48 -18.24
CA PRO A 50 30.09 -48.76 -18.38
C PRO A 50 30.13 -49.23 -19.84
N ALA A 51 31.15 -50.01 -20.21
CA ALA A 51 31.39 -50.42 -21.60
C ALA A 51 30.32 -51.36 -22.19
N ASP A 52 29.54 -52.02 -21.34
CA ASP A 52 28.48 -52.96 -21.71
C ASP A 52 27.09 -52.32 -21.78
N VAL A 53 26.94 -51.04 -21.42
CA VAL A 53 25.67 -50.33 -21.48
C VAL A 53 25.33 -49.97 -22.93
N GLU A 54 24.06 -50.18 -23.31
CA GLU A 54 23.51 -49.87 -24.64
C GLU A 54 22.48 -48.75 -24.61
N LYS A 55 21.78 -48.57 -23.48
CA LYS A 55 20.74 -47.55 -23.28
C LYS A 55 20.71 -47.05 -21.85
N VAL A 56 20.23 -45.82 -21.69
CA VAL A 56 20.00 -45.19 -20.39
C VAL A 56 18.54 -44.73 -20.33
N ALA A 57 17.84 -45.04 -19.24
CA ALA A 57 16.56 -44.42 -18.92
C ALA A 57 16.76 -43.34 -17.86
N VAL A 58 16.13 -42.18 -18.08
CA VAL A 58 16.24 -41.01 -17.20
C VAL A 58 14.89 -40.34 -17.10
N GLU A 59 14.44 -40.04 -15.89
CA GLU A 59 13.15 -39.40 -15.64
C GLU A 59 13.17 -38.60 -14.33
N LEU A 60 12.46 -37.47 -14.34
CA LEU A 60 12.15 -36.71 -13.13
C LEU A 60 10.76 -37.10 -12.64
N SER A 61 10.61 -37.34 -11.33
CA SER A 61 9.33 -37.71 -10.71
C SER A 61 9.17 -37.08 -9.31
N ASP A 62 7.94 -37.02 -8.80
CA ASP A 62 7.67 -36.73 -7.39
C ASP A 62 7.67 -37.98 -6.51
N GLU A 63 7.63 -39.16 -7.13
CA GLU A 63 7.53 -40.43 -6.42
C GLU A 63 8.92 -40.94 -6.07
N ASP A 64 9.12 -41.20 -4.78
CA ASP A 64 10.35 -41.84 -4.31
C ASP A 64 10.48 -43.23 -4.94
N ARG A 65 11.66 -43.51 -5.49
CA ARG A 65 12.02 -44.78 -6.12
C ARG A 65 11.11 -45.19 -7.28
N GLN A 66 10.61 -44.24 -8.07
CA GLN A 66 9.97 -44.56 -9.34
C GLN A 66 11.01 -45.02 -10.37
N GLU A 67 10.81 -46.22 -10.92
CA GLU A 67 11.63 -46.74 -12.01
C GLU A 67 11.40 -45.91 -13.30
N PRO A 68 12.47 -45.42 -13.96
CA PRO A 68 12.33 -44.51 -15.09
C PRO A 68 11.79 -45.23 -16.32
N GLN A 69 10.69 -44.74 -16.89
CA GLN A 69 10.04 -45.34 -18.05
C GLN A 69 10.57 -44.79 -19.37
N LYS A 70 11.19 -43.59 -19.33
CA LYS A 70 11.68 -42.90 -20.51
C LYS A 70 13.10 -43.32 -20.87
N SER A 71 13.20 -44.23 -21.85
CA SER A 71 14.47 -44.71 -22.39
C SER A 71 15.05 -43.78 -23.46
N HIS A 72 16.35 -43.54 -23.35
CA HIS A 72 17.19 -42.79 -24.28
C HIS A 72 18.28 -43.71 -24.87
N GLY A 73 19.08 -43.17 -25.80
CA GLY A 73 20.28 -43.84 -26.30
C GLY A 73 21.43 -43.83 -25.29
N LEU A 74 22.66 -43.89 -25.79
CA LEU A 74 23.87 -43.70 -24.97
C LEU A 74 24.07 -42.21 -24.70
N ILE A 75 23.53 -41.78 -23.56
CA ILE A 75 23.73 -40.43 -23.02
C ILE A 75 24.50 -40.55 -21.70
N SER A 76 25.44 -39.65 -21.47
CA SER A 76 26.20 -39.50 -20.20
C SER A 76 25.85 -38.21 -19.46
N GLN A 77 24.89 -37.46 -19.99
CA GLN A 77 24.47 -36.16 -19.50
C GLN A 77 22.95 -36.01 -19.69
N PHE A 78 22.29 -35.37 -18.73
CA PHE A 78 20.90 -34.94 -18.81
C PHE A 78 20.77 -33.50 -18.33
N GLU A 79 20.37 -32.63 -19.25
CA GLU A 79 20.14 -31.21 -19.01
C GLU A 79 18.71 -30.99 -18.51
N VAL A 80 18.55 -30.13 -17.52
CA VAL A 80 17.26 -29.71 -16.98
C VAL A 80 17.15 -28.19 -17.03
N THR A 81 15.95 -27.70 -17.31
CA THR A 81 15.61 -26.27 -17.31
C THR A 81 14.56 -25.97 -16.26
N GLU A 82 14.26 -24.68 -16.06
CA GLU A 82 13.24 -24.24 -15.10
C GLU A 82 11.87 -24.89 -15.35
N SER A 83 11.52 -25.17 -16.61
CA SER A 83 10.25 -25.82 -16.94
C SER A 83 10.20 -27.32 -16.61
N ASP A 84 11.36 -27.96 -16.43
CA ASP A 84 11.45 -29.38 -16.08
C ASP A 84 11.43 -29.59 -14.57
N LEU A 85 11.85 -28.58 -13.79
CA LEU A 85 11.97 -28.64 -12.34
C LEU A 85 10.74 -28.07 -11.64
N ARG A 86 10.43 -28.62 -10.46
CA ARG A 86 9.36 -28.13 -9.59
C ARG A 86 9.87 -27.80 -8.21
N GLN A 87 9.21 -26.83 -7.58
CA GLN A 87 9.47 -26.47 -6.19
C GLN A 87 9.22 -27.64 -5.26
N GLY A 88 10.03 -27.77 -4.22
CA GLY A 88 9.97 -28.85 -3.24
C GLY A 88 10.79 -30.06 -3.64
N LEU A 89 10.36 -31.23 -3.15
CA LEU A 89 11.05 -32.50 -3.32
C LEU A 89 10.62 -33.19 -4.61
N GLN A 90 11.61 -33.51 -5.43
CA GLN A 90 11.49 -34.33 -6.64
C GLN A 90 12.67 -35.30 -6.68
N TYR A 91 12.62 -36.28 -7.59
CA TYR A 91 13.60 -37.34 -7.72
C TYR A 91 14.05 -37.46 -9.16
N LEU A 92 15.36 -37.55 -9.35
CA LEU A 92 15.96 -37.93 -10.62
C LEU A 92 16.28 -39.42 -10.60
N SER A 93 15.56 -40.17 -11.42
CA SER A 93 15.78 -41.61 -11.58
C SER A 93 16.62 -41.89 -12.82
N VAL A 94 17.71 -42.65 -12.67
CA VAL A 94 18.59 -43.07 -13.78
C VAL A 94 18.79 -44.57 -13.72
N GLN A 95 18.66 -45.24 -14.86
CA GLN A 95 18.81 -46.70 -14.99
C GLN A 95 19.58 -47.06 -16.26
N PHE A 96 20.45 -48.06 -16.18
CA PHE A 96 21.20 -48.58 -17.32
C PHE A 96 20.61 -49.88 -17.85
N LYS A 97 20.80 -50.10 -19.15
CA LYS A 97 20.46 -51.35 -19.84
C LYS A 97 21.62 -51.86 -20.67
N ASN A 98 21.89 -53.15 -20.56
CA ASN A 98 22.80 -53.89 -21.43
C ASN A 98 22.04 -54.99 -22.21
N ASN A 99 22.79 -55.93 -22.79
CA ASN A 99 22.25 -57.06 -23.53
C ASN A 99 21.38 -58.00 -22.68
N ASP A 100 21.67 -58.12 -21.39
CA ASP A 100 20.99 -59.00 -20.45
C ASP A 100 19.71 -58.37 -19.87
N GLY A 101 19.60 -57.05 -19.90
CA GLY A 101 18.38 -56.33 -19.57
C GLY A 101 18.59 -55.01 -18.84
N TRP A 102 17.53 -54.52 -18.23
CA TRP A 102 17.57 -53.35 -17.34
C TRP A 102 18.19 -53.76 -16.00
N GLY A 103 19.14 -52.96 -15.55
CA GLY A 103 19.82 -53.13 -14.27
C GLY A 103 19.12 -52.47 -13.10
N GLU A 104 19.87 -52.28 -12.01
CA GLU A 104 19.40 -51.46 -10.90
C GLU A 104 19.31 -49.99 -11.30
N PHE A 105 18.35 -49.26 -10.73
CA PHE A 105 18.22 -47.81 -10.94
C PHE A 105 18.63 -47.06 -9.67
N VAL A 106 19.12 -45.84 -9.85
CA VAL A 106 19.36 -44.88 -8.77
C VAL A 106 18.23 -43.84 -8.78
N SER A 107 17.83 -43.38 -7.60
CA SER A 107 16.86 -42.30 -7.41
C SER A 107 17.51 -41.25 -6.52
N VAL A 108 17.86 -40.10 -7.08
CA VAL A 108 18.54 -39.00 -6.39
C VAL A 108 17.50 -37.98 -5.94
N PRO A 109 17.41 -37.64 -4.63
CA PRO A 109 16.52 -36.59 -4.17
C PRO A 109 17.04 -35.22 -4.61
N LEU A 110 16.14 -34.42 -5.16
CA LEU A 110 16.37 -33.05 -5.57
C LEU A 110 15.36 -32.16 -4.83
N LEU A 111 15.87 -31.36 -3.90
CA LEU A 111 15.11 -30.36 -3.18
C LEU A 111 15.34 -29.01 -3.84
N ILE A 112 14.33 -28.48 -4.53
CA ILE A 112 14.43 -27.22 -5.26
C ILE A 112 13.60 -26.16 -4.55
N ASP A 113 14.24 -25.02 -4.28
CA ASP A 113 13.56 -23.82 -3.83
C ASP A 113 14.26 -22.59 -4.41
N THR A 114 13.63 -21.97 -5.40
CA THR A 114 14.15 -20.79 -6.08
C THR A 114 13.51 -19.49 -5.58
N ILE A 115 12.63 -19.58 -4.58
CA ILE A 115 11.83 -18.45 -4.11
C ILE A 115 12.47 -17.90 -2.83
N PRO A 116 12.75 -16.58 -2.75
CA PRO A 116 13.28 -15.99 -1.53
C PRO A 116 12.24 -15.96 -0.39
N PRO A 117 12.70 -15.87 0.87
CA PRO A 117 11.82 -15.69 2.03
C PRO A 117 10.77 -14.60 1.83
N ASN A 118 9.60 -14.79 2.43
CA ASN A 118 8.51 -13.83 2.36
C ASN A 118 8.91 -12.48 2.98
N PRO A 119 8.40 -11.36 2.43
CA PRO A 119 8.63 -10.03 2.98
C PRO A 119 8.26 -9.94 4.46
N PHE A 120 9.15 -9.35 5.27
CA PHE A 120 8.95 -9.12 6.70
C PHE A 120 9.28 -7.68 7.08
N SER A 121 9.00 -7.32 8.33
CA SER A 121 9.36 -6.01 8.88
C SER A 121 10.26 -6.17 10.11
N ILE A 122 11.18 -5.22 10.26
CA ILE A 122 12.09 -5.17 11.41
C ILE A 122 11.45 -4.36 12.55
N GLU A 123 11.31 -4.96 13.71
CA GLU A 123 10.88 -4.31 14.96
C GLU A 123 12.10 -3.93 15.80
N VAL A 124 12.13 -2.67 16.26
CA VAL A 124 13.20 -2.16 17.14
C VAL A 124 12.62 -1.87 18.53
N ILE A 125 13.06 -2.63 19.53
CA ILE A 125 12.57 -2.55 20.91
C ILE A 125 13.64 -1.90 21.78
N PHE A 126 13.31 -0.79 22.43
CA PHE A 126 14.20 -0.10 23.35
C PHE A 126 13.94 -0.55 24.79
N SER A 127 15.01 -0.82 25.57
CA SER A 127 14.90 -1.15 26.98
C SER A 127 14.26 -0.01 27.79
N THR A 128 13.36 -0.35 28.72
CA THR A 128 12.63 0.62 29.57
C THR A 128 13.51 1.33 30.58
N ASN A 129 14.71 0.80 30.87
CA ASN A 129 15.56 1.28 31.95
C ASN A 129 16.75 2.11 31.47
N ASN A 130 16.82 2.47 30.18
CA ASN A 130 17.88 3.29 29.56
C ASN A 130 19.31 2.73 29.61
N GLU A 131 19.52 1.56 30.22
CA GLU A 131 20.83 0.95 30.44
C GLU A 131 21.14 -0.22 29.49
N GLY A 132 20.31 -0.43 28.45
CA GLY A 132 20.44 -1.55 27.52
C GLY A 132 20.47 -1.11 26.05
N SER A 133 21.23 -1.86 25.24
CA SER A 133 21.17 -1.76 23.79
C SER A 133 19.76 -2.03 23.25
N PRO A 134 19.34 -1.39 22.15
CA PRO A 134 18.09 -1.73 21.49
C PRO A 134 18.14 -3.19 20.99
N LEU A 135 17.01 -3.87 21.10
CA LEU A 135 16.79 -5.21 20.57
C LEU A 135 16.17 -5.10 19.19
N LEU A 136 16.70 -5.87 18.24
CA LEU A 136 16.08 -6.08 16.94
C LEU A 136 15.33 -7.40 16.94
N VAL A 137 14.08 -7.36 16.51
CA VAL A 137 13.25 -8.54 16.32
C VAL A 137 12.77 -8.56 14.87
N ALA A 138 12.92 -9.71 14.22
CA ALA A 138 12.37 -9.94 12.89
C ALA A 138 11.80 -11.35 12.84
N ARG A 139 10.71 -11.50 12.08
CA ARG A 139 10.04 -12.78 11.86
C ARG A 139 9.77 -12.93 10.37
N ALA A 140 10.70 -13.60 9.70
CA ALA A 140 10.55 -13.99 8.31
C ALA A 140 9.94 -15.39 8.26
N THR A 141 9.22 -15.66 7.19
CA THR A 141 8.63 -16.95 6.90
C THR A 141 9.04 -17.35 5.49
N ASP A 142 9.16 -18.64 5.25
CA ASP A 142 9.40 -19.17 3.92
C ASP A 142 8.45 -20.35 3.68
N ASP A 143 7.99 -20.50 2.44
CA ASP A 143 6.91 -21.42 2.08
C ASP A 143 7.43 -22.82 1.68
N ILE A 144 8.72 -22.97 1.37
CA ILE A 144 9.28 -24.19 0.78
C ILE A 144 10.42 -24.75 1.64
N SER A 145 11.57 -24.08 1.68
CA SER A 145 12.77 -24.58 2.36
C SER A 145 12.90 -24.14 3.82
N GLY A 146 12.14 -23.12 4.22
CA GLY A 146 12.19 -22.54 5.56
C GLY A 146 13.35 -21.55 5.73
N VAL A 147 13.24 -20.67 6.72
CA VAL A 147 14.31 -19.71 7.04
C VAL A 147 15.42 -20.40 7.82
N LEU A 148 16.64 -20.36 7.30
CA LEU A 148 17.82 -20.97 7.93
C LEU A 148 18.46 -20.01 8.95
N GLU A 149 18.74 -18.79 8.52
CA GLU A 149 19.49 -17.81 9.33
C GLU A 149 19.20 -16.36 8.95
N TYR A 150 19.68 -15.44 9.78
CA TYR A 150 19.65 -14.00 9.54
C TYR A 150 21.06 -13.42 9.47
N GLN A 151 21.25 -12.47 8.56
CA GLN A 151 22.45 -11.65 8.46
C GLN A 151 22.11 -10.21 8.79
N ILE A 152 22.71 -9.68 9.86
CA ILE A 152 22.48 -8.31 10.34
C ILE A 152 23.68 -7.45 9.99
N SER A 153 23.46 -6.39 9.20
CA SER A 153 24.50 -5.40 8.91
C SER A 153 24.15 -4.05 9.52
N VAL A 154 25.06 -3.53 10.34
CA VAL A 154 24.92 -2.25 11.04
C VAL A 154 25.83 -1.22 10.38
N GLY A 155 25.25 -0.27 9.64
CA GLY A 155 25.98 0.77 8.92
C GLY A 155 26.89 0.19 7.83
N LYS A 156 28.21 0.26 8.04
CA LYS A 156 29.24 -0.25 7.12
C LYS A 156 30.02 -1.44 7.67
N GLN A 157 29.56 -2.01 8.78
CA GLN A 157 30.20 -3.17 9.39
C GLN A 157 29.88 -4.45 8.61
N SER A 158 30.74 -5.46 8.74
CA SER A 158 30.48 -6.78 8.19
C SER A 158 29.20 -7.39 8.78
N PRO A 159 28.44 -8.17 8.00
CA PRO A 159 27.24 -8.82 8.49
C PRO A 159 27.55 -9.77 9.64
N VAL A 160 26.69 -9.79 10.65
CA VAL A 160 26.71 -10.76 11.75
C VAL A 160 25.65 -11.81 11.48
N LEU A 161 26.05 -13.08 11.56
CA LEU A 161 25.18 -14.24 11.44
C LEU A 161 24.43 -14.50 12.74
N VAL A 162 23.13 -14.68 12.66
CA VAL A 162 22.22 -14.83 13.80
C VAL A 162 21.22 -15.96 13.50
N SER A 163 21.02 -16.85 14.48
CA SER A 163 20.02 -17.92 14.34
C SER A 163 18.59 -17.38 14.37
N THR A 164 17.65 -18.16 13.84
CA THR A 164 16.22 -17.83 13.87
C THR A 164 15.70 -17.61 15.30
N ASP A 165 16.06 -18.49 16.24
CA ASP A 165 15.67 -18.39 17.65
C ASP A 165 16.18 -17.11 18.32
N GLN A 166 17.44 -16.74 18.04
CA GLN A 166 18.04 -15.53 18.59
C GLN A 166 17.39 -14.28 18.00
N MET A 167 17.10 -14.28 16.69
CA MET A 167 16.44 -13.15 16.04
C MET A 167 15.00 -12.95 16.53
N GLN A 168 14.27 -14.03 16.79
CA GLN A 168 12.91 -13.97 17.34
C GLN A 168 12.87 -13.54 18.81
N SER A 169 13.88 -13.94 19.59
CA SER A 169 14.03 -13.57 21.00
C SER A 169 14.52 -12.13 21.18
N GLY A 170 15.18 -11.58 20.15
CA GLY A 170 15.73 -10.24 20.14
C GLY A 170 17.25 -10.26 20.06
N PHE A 171 17.79 -9.69 18.97
CA PHE A 171 19.22 -9.45 18.81
C PHE A 171 19.63 -8.11 19.43
N GLU A 172 20.54 -8.14 20.40
CA GLU A 172 21.10 -6.91 20.98
C GLU A 172 22.02 -6.20 20.00
N LEU A 173 21.65 -4.98 19.62
CA LEU A 173 22.50 -4.17 18.76
C LEU A 173 23.78 -3.77 19.51
N PRO A 174 24.97 -3.95 18.89
CA PRO A 174 26.19 -3.40 19.45
C PRO A 174 26.10 -1.86 19.53
N PHE A 175 26.87 -1.27 20.44
CA PHE A 175 26.86 0.17 20.72
C PHE A 175 26.80 1.00 19.43
N LEU A 176 25.69 1.72 19.24
CA LEU A 176 25.47 2.57 18.07
C LEU A 176 26.23 3.88 18.26
N VAL A 177 26.96 4.29 17.22
CA VAL A 177 27.57 5.63 17.19
C VAL A 177 26.43 6.67 17.18
N PRO A 178 26.51 7.75 17.98
CA PRO A 178 25.53 8.83 17.93
C PRO A 178 25.31 9.34 16.51
N GLY A 179 24.05 9.37 16.07
CA GLY A 179 23.63 9.68 14.71
C GLY A 179 22.55 8.73 14.19
N ILE A 180 22.24 8.87 12.89
CA ILE A 180 21.33 7.97 12.17
C ILE A 180 22.17 6.81 11.63
N THR A 181 21.89 5.60 12.11
CA THR A 181 22.53 4.37 11.63
C THR A 181 21.50 3.52 10.89
N ASN A 182 21.80 3.15 9.65
CA ASN A 182 20.98 2.19 8.91
C ASN A 182 21.35 0.79 9.36
N VAL A 183 20.34 0.03 9.76
CA VAL A 183 20.45 -1.37 10.07
C VAL A 183 19.69 -2.14 9.02
N SER A 184 20.33 -3.15 8.45
CA SER A 184 19.70 -4.07 7.51
C SER A 184 19.67 -5.46 8.08
N VAL A 185 18.55 -6.16 7.87
CA VAL A 185 18.37 -7.55 8.26
C VAL A 185 18.04 -8.32 6.99
N THR A 186 18.85 -9.31 6.68
CA THR A 186 18.65 -10.21 5.55
C THR A 186 18.27 -11.58 6.10
N ALA A 187 17.09 -12.09 5.74
CA ALA A 187 16.72 -13.47 5.99
C ALA A 187 17.28 -14.34 4.87
N VAL A 188 17.88 -15.47 5.23
CA VAL A 188 18.44 -16.47 4.31
C VAL A 188 17.68 -17.78 4.53
N ASP A 189 17.13 -18.35 3.48
CA ASP A 189 16.47 -19.67 3.55
C ASP A 189 17.48 -20.82 3.47
N ALA A 190 16.99 -22.06 3.52
CA ALA A 190 17.85 -23.24 3.44
C ALA A 190 18.39 -23.50 2.03
N ALA A 191 17.79 -22.91 0.99
CA ALA A 191 18.29 -22.93 -0.39
C ALA A 191 19.29 -21.80 -0.69
N SER A 192 19.61 -20.94 0.29
CA SER A 192 20.44 -19.73 0.16
C SER A 192 19.81 -18.58 -0.64
N ASN A 193 18.49 -18.56 -0.86
CA ASN A 193 17.82 -17.35 -1.33
C ASN A 193 17.69 -16.34 -0.18
N MET A 194 17.58 -15.06 -0.54
CA MET A 194 17.68 -13.96 0.42
C MET A 194 16.59 -12.91 0.22
N TYR A 195 16.04 -12.42 1.33
CA TYR A 195 15.21 -11.21 1.38
C TYR A 195 15.75 -10.24 2.42
N GLN A 196 15.90 -8.96 2.04
CA GLN A 196 16.46 -7.93 2.91
C GLN A 196 15.46 -6.80 3.18
N ASP A 197 15.30 -6.44 4.45
CA ASP A 197 14.64 -5.22 4.89
C ASP A 197 15.64 -4.30 5.62
N SER A 198 15.30 -3.02 5.78
CA SER A 198 16.18 -2.04 6.42
C SER A 198 15.42 -1.00 7.23
N VAL A 199 15.95 -0.68 8.41
CA VAL A 199 15.41 0.32 9.33
C VAL A 199 16.50 1.30 9.75
N SER A 200 16.14 2.59 9.82
CA SER A 200 17.03 3.62 10.36
C SER A 200 16.85 3.73 11.88
N VAL A 201 17.91 3.46 12.63
CA VAL A 201 17.95 3.62 14.09
C VAL A 201 18.69 4.90 14.42
N ILE A 202 18.06 5.78 15.21
CA ILE A 202 18.68 7.04 15.66
C ILE A 202 19.22 6.81 17.06
N ALA A 203 20.54 6.90 17.23
CA ALA A 203 21.19 6.94 18.53
C ALA A 203 21.52 8.40 18.87
N ILE A 204 21.06 8.90 20.02
CA ILE A 204 21.38 10.27 20.47
C ILE A 204 22.26 10.18 21.70
N GLU A 205 23.39 10.89 21.70
CA GLU A 205 24.31 10.96 22.82
C GLU A 205 23.60 11.52 24.07
N GLY A 206 23.56 10.74 25.16
CA GLY A 206 23.06 11.21 26.47
C GLY A 206 21.54 11.30 26.65
N MET A 207 20.71 10.70 25.78
CA MET A 207 19.25 10.68 25.98
C MET A 207 18.74 9.35 26.53
N SER A 208 17.94 9.42 27.60
CA SER A 208 17.17 8.29 28.12
C SER A 208 16.14 7.78 27.10
N ALA A 209 15.92 6.47 27.07
CA ALA A 209 14.81 5.80 26.38
C ALA A 209 13.43 6.38 26.75
N GLU A 210 13.28 7.03 27.91
CA GLU A 210 12.09 7.84 28.26
C GLU A 210 11.79 8.96 27.25
N VAL A 211 12.82 9.57 26.64
CA VAL A 211 12.63 10.62 25.63
C VAL A 211 12.38 10.01 24.24
N MET A 212 12.95 8.83 23.94
CA MET A 212 12.71 8.13 22.67
C MET A 212 11.32 7.47 22.60
N GLN A 213 10.82 6.91 23.70
CA GLN A 213 9.47 6.31 23.77
C GLN A 213 8.35 7.36 23.96
N GLY A 214 8.70 8.61 24.28
CA GLY A 214 7.76 9.61 24.78
C GLY A 214 7.01 10.49 23.77
N SER A 215 7.33 10.52 22.47
CA SER A 215 6.64 11.49 21.58
C SER A 215 6.50 11.20 20.09
N TRP A 216 7.03 10.13 19.51
CA TRP A 216 6.82 9.89 18.07
C TRP A 216 5.65 8.95 17.77
N HIS A 217 5.44 7.90 18.59
CA HIS A 217 4.32 6.98 18.41
C HIS A 217 2.96 7.56 18.86
N LYS A 218 2.98 8.57 19.74
CA LYS A 218 1.81 9.40 20.06
C LYS A 218 1.48 10.38 18.95
N LEU A 219 2.47 10.95 18.25
CA LEU A 219 2.21 11.81 17.11
C LEU A 219 1.61 11.02 15.93
N THR A 220 2.11 9.82 15.62
CA THR A 220 1.54 9.01 14.53
C THR A 220 0.14 8.50 14.82
N SER A 221 -0.19 8.20 16.09
CA SER A 221 -1.55 7.79 16.50
C SER A 221 -2.54 8.96 16.69
N ILE A 222 -2.06 10.17 17.00
CA ILE A 222 -2.84 11.41 16.90
C ILE A 222 -3.09 11.77 15.42
N VAL A 223 -2.20 11.32 14.52
CA VAL A 223 -2.27 11.53 13.07
C VAL A 223 -2.81 10.27 12.38
N ASN A 224 -3.86 9.66 12.94
CA ASN A 224 -4.65 8.66 12.21
C ASN A 224 -5.37 9.32 11.02
N MET A 225 -5.57 8.57 9.92
CA MET A 225 -6.31 9.03 8.73
C MET A 225 -7.69 9.63 9.08
N SER A 226 -8.32 9.19 10.17
CA SER A 226 -9.59 9.73 10.69
C SER A 226 -9.49 11.17 11.22
N HIS A 227 -8.33 11.62 11.71
CA HIS A 227 -8.16 12.99 12.19
C HIS A 227 -8.00 13.98 11.04
N PHE A 228 -7.39 13.56 9.92
CA PHE A 228 -7.33 14.38 8.71
C PHE A 228 -8.71 14.64 8.10
N THR A 229 -9.60 13.65 8.09
CA THR A 229 -10.97 13.83 7.58
C THR A 229 -11.78 14.79 8.46
N ILE A 230 -11.61 14.73 9.78
CA ILE A 230 -12.26 15.66 10.72
C ILE A 230 -11.73 17.09 10.53
N LEU A 231 -10.41 17.27 10.44
CA LEU A 231 -9.81 18.59 10.18
C LEU A 231 -10.27 19.18 8.83
N PHE A 232 -10.36 18.33 7.80
CA PHE A 232 -10.85 18.75 6.49
C PHE A 232 -12.32 19.19 6.55
N LEU A 233 -13.20 18.41 7.20
CA LEU A 233 -14.61 18.76 7.38
C LEU A 233 -14.81 20.03 8.22
N THR A 234 -14.03 20.23 9.28
CA THR A 234 -14.11 21.44 10.12
C THR A 234 -13.62 22.69 9.38
N SER A 235 -12.59 22.56 8.54
CA SER A 235 -12.13 23.64 7.66
C SER A 235 -13.22 24.02 6.65
N ILE A 236 -13.86 23.05 6.01
CA ILE A 236 -14.99 23.29 5.10
C ILE A 236 -16.14 23.99 5.83
N LEU A 237 -16.49 23.52 7.03
CA LEU A 237 -17.54 24.13 7.86
C LEU A 237 -17.22 25.59 8.22
N LEU A 238 -15.96 25.89 8.57
CA LEU A 238 -15.49 27.23 8.89
C LEU A 238 -15.58 28.15 7.66
N ILE A 239 -15.13 27.68 6.50
CA ILE A 239 -15.22 28.42 5.23
C ILE A 239 -16.68 28.71 4.89
N MET A 240 -17.58 27.73 5.07
CA MET A 240 -19.02 27.92 4.85
C MET A 240 -19.61 28.96 5.82
N LEU A 241 -19.22 28.95 7.10
CA LEU A 241 -19.65 29.95 8.09
C LEU A 241 -19.14 31.36 7.75
N LEU A 242 -17.88 31.48 7.32
CA LEU A 242 -17.29 32.74 6.86
C LEU A 242 -18.01 33.24 5.60
N TYR A 243 -18.31 32.34 4.66
CA TYR A 243 -19.07 32.66 3.46
C TYR A 243 -20.48 33.17 3.81
N LEU A 244 -21.20 32.47 4.69
CA LEU A 244 -22.52 32.90 5.16
C LEU A 244 -22.46 34.25 5.90
N ARG A 245 -21.41 34.50 6.69
CA ARG A 245 -21.20 35.81 7.32
C ARG A 245 -20.95 36.92 6.30
N SER A 246 -20.09 36.66 5.32
CA SER A 246 -19.80 37.63 4.25
C SER A 246 -21.06 37.97 3.47
N GLN A 247 -21.83 36.95 3.08
CA GLN A 247 -23.12 37.12 2.42
C GLN A 247 -24.06 37.99 3.25
N ARG A 248 -24.30 37.65 4.53
CA ARG A 248 -25.16 38.47 5.41
C ARG A 248 -24.69 39.92 5.49
N LEU A 249 -23.38 40.15 5.62
CA LEU A 249 -22.85 41.51 5.72
C LEU A 249 -23.11 42.33 4.45
N GLU A 250 -22.99 41.71 3.27
CA GLU A 250 -23.34 42.37 2.01
C GLU A 250 -24.84 42.65 1.91
N TYR A 251 -25.69 41.71 2.32
CA TYR A 251 -27.14 41.92 2.35
C TYR A 251 -27.52 43.09 3.27
N TYR A 252 -26.97 43.16 4.48
CA TYR A 252 -27.23 44.29 5.40
C TYR A 252 -26.77 45.64 4.83
N LYS A 253 -25.62 45.67 4.13
CA LYS A 253 -25.15 46.90 3.46
C LYS A 253 -26.06 47.34 2.33
N LYS A 254 -26.56 46.39 1.52
CA LYS A 254 -27.49 46.66 0.42
C LYS A 254 -28.84 47.16 0.96
N GLU A 255 -29.37 46.51 1.99
CA GLU A 255 -30.63 46.88 2.62
C GLU A 255 -30.56 48.30 3.23
N ASN A 256 -29.52 48.62 3.99
CA ASN A 256 -29.36 49.96 4.57
C ASN A 256 -29.20 51.05 3.50
N ARG A 257 -28.51 50.75 2.40
CA ARG A 257 -28.41 51.67 1.26
C ARG A 257 -29.78 51.88 0.61
N LEU A 258 -30.51 50.81 0.34
CA LEU A 258 -31.86 50.87 -0.24
C LEU A 258 -32.83 51.63 0.66
N ARG A 259 -32.82 51.39 1.98
CA ARG A 259 -33.63 52.15 2.96
C ARG A 259 -33.32 53.65 2.91
N TRP A 260 -32.04 54.03 2.81
CA TRP A 260 -31.64 55.44 2.69
C TRP A 260 -32.05 56.06 1.34
N GLU A 261 -31.89 55.33 0.24
CA GLU A 261 -32.33 55.75 -1.10
C GLU A 261 -33.86 55.90 -1.16
N MET A 262 -34.62 54.97 -0.59
CA MET A 262 -36.08 55.03 -0.49
C MET A 262 -36.54 56.21 0.36
N LYS A 263 -35.91 56.47 1.52
CA LYS A 263 -36.23 57.64 2.35
C LYS A 263 -35.98 58.96 1.60
N THR A 264 -34.89 59.02 0.84
CA THR A 264 -34.54 60.18 0.03
C THR A 264 -35.55 60.37 -1.11
N ALA A 265 -35.88 59.30 -1.84
CA ALA A 265 -36.86 59.32 -2.92
C ALA A 265 -38.25 59.71 -2.42
N LYS A 266 -38.70 59.16 -1.29
CA LYS A 266 -39.95 59.54 -0.61
C LYS A 266 -40.01 61.05 -0.37
N SER A 267 -38.98 61.60 0.28
CA SER A 267 -38.92 63.03 0.60
C SER A 267 -38.89 63.91 -0.66
N GLN A 268 -38.22 63.47 -1.73
CA GLN A 268 -38.20 64.19 -3.00
C GLN A 268 -39.57 64.17 -3.70
N THR A 269 -40.22 63.01 -3.76
CA THR A 269 -41.56 62.86 -4.34
C THR A 269 -42.59 63.70 -3.58
N GLU A 270 -42.53 63.72 -2.25
CA GLU A 270 -43.41 64.53 -1.40
C GLU A 270 -43.26 66.04 -1.71
N LYS A 271 -42.02 66.52 -1.86
CA LYS A 271 -41.73 67.92 -2.23
C LYS A 271 -42.24 68.24 -3.64
N ILE A 272 -41.99 67.37 -4.62
CA ILE A 272 -42.43 67.55 -6.01
C ILE A 272 -43.96 67.59 -6.07
N PHE A 273 -44.62 66.67 -5.37
CA PHE A 273 -46.08 66.60 -5.33
C PHE A 273 -46.69 67.81 -4.64
N THR A 274 -46.11 68.26 -3.52
CA THR A 274 -46.55 69.49 -2.83
C THR A 274 -46.46 70.70 -3.76
N ALA A 275 -45.35 70.88 -4.47
CA ALA A 275 -45.19 71.97 -5.43
C ALA A 275 -46.19 71.87 -6.60
N LEU A 276 -46.41 70.66 -7.14
CA LEU A 276 -47.39 70.43 -8.21
C LEU A 276 -48.83 70.73 -7.74
N ARG A 277 -49.17 70.31 -6.52
CA ARG A 277 -50.48 70.56 -5.90
C ARG A 277 -50.72 72.06 -5.73
N ASP A 278 -49.73 72.78 -5.20
CA ASP A 278 -49.82 74.22 -4.99
C ASP A 278 -49.98 74.98 -6.32
N GLU A 279 -49.22 74.59 -7.36
CA GLU A 279 -49.35 75.12 -8.73
C GLU A 279 -50.74 74.86 -9.34
N ILE A 280 -51.27 73.64 -9.20
CA ILE A 280 -52.62 73.32 -9.72
C ILE A 280 -53.69 74.12 -8.96
N HIS A 281 -53.54 74.32 -7.66
CA HIS A 281 -54.43 75.19 -6.89
C HIS A 281 -54.39 76.64 -7.38
N GLU A 282 -53.20 77.18 -7.63
CA GLU A 282 -53.02 78.53 -8.20
C GLU A 282 -53.67 78.64 -9.59
N GLN A 283 -53.50 77.62 -10.46
CA GLN A 283 -54.16 77.58 -11.76
C GLN A 283 -55.70 77.56 -11.63
N ILE A 284 -56.25 76.78 -10.69
CA ILE A 284 -57.69 76.75 -10.40
C ILE A 284 -58.19 78.12 -9.89
N GLU A 285 -57.41 78.81 -9.04
CA GLU A 285 -57.73 80.13 -8.51
C GLU A 285 -57.66 81.22 -9.59
N SER A 286 -56.65 81.17 -10.47
CA SER A 286 -56.54 82.07 -11.61
C SER A 286 -57.72 81.95 -12.58
N ILE A 287 -58.28 80.75 -12.76
CA ILE A 287 -59.52 80.53 -13.53
C ILE A 287 -60.71 81.22 -12.83
N ASN A 288 -60.75 81.19 -11.49
CA ASN A 288 -61.83 81.77 -10.69
C ASN A 288 -61.89 83.31 -10.74
N THR A 289 -60.75 83.98 -10.92
CA THR A 289 -60.69 85.46 -11.03
C THR A 289 -61.21 86.01 -12.36
N LYS A 290 -61.51 85.16 -13.36
CA LYS A 290 -62.08 85.60 -14.64
C LYS A 290 -63.55 86.00 -14.46
N SER A 291 -63.88 87.26 -14.78
CA SER A 291 -65.22 87.88 -14.66
C SER A 291 -66.37 87.12 -15.35
N LYS A 292 -66.11 86.21 -16.30
CA LYS A 292 -67.13 85.38 -16.96
C LYS A 292 -66.57 84.01 -17.37
N LEU A 293 -66.75 83.01 -16.51
CA LEU A 293 -66.34 81.62 -16.75
C LEU A 293 -67.12 81.00 -17.93
N THR A 294 -66.42 80.49 -18.93
CA THR A 294 -67.04 79.72 -20.03
C THR A 294 -67.38 78.30 -19.57
N LYS A 295 -68.26 77.59 -20.31
CA LYS A 295 -68.60 76.18 -20.01
C LYS A 295 -67.34 75.28 -19.96
N LYS A 296 -66.39 75.54 -20.87
CA LYS A 296 -65.10 74.84 -20.95
C LYS A 296 -64.20 75.12 -19.73
N ASP A 297 -64.22 76.34 -19.19
CA ASP A 297 -63.46 76.68 -17.97
C ASP A 297 -63.99 75.94 -16.73
N LYS A 298 -65.32 75.77 -16.63
CA LYS A 298 -65.94 74.99 -15.54
C LYS A 298 -65.61 73.50 -15.64
N GLU A 299 -65.69 72.93 -16.85
CA GLU A 299 -65.34 71.53 -17.11
C GLU A 299 -63.85 71.26 -16.83
N MET A 300 -62.97 72.19 -17.22
CA MET A 300 -61.52 72.09 -16.98
C MET A 300 -61.16 72.21 -15.49
N LYS A 301 -61.83 73.12 -14.75
CA LYS A 301 -61.67 73.21 -13.30
C LYS A 301 -62.08 71.92 -12.61
N GLU A 302 -63.22 71.37 -12.99
CA GLU A 302 -63.73 70.14 -12.39
C GLU A 302 -62.85 68.93 -12.73
N SER A 303 -62.33 68.85 -13.96
CA SER A 303 -61.41 67.78 -14.34
C SER A 303 -60.06 67.88 -13.63
N LEU A 304 -59.48 69.07 -13.48
CA LEU A 304 -58.24 69.30 -12.73
C LEU A 304 -58.40 68.95 -11.25
N HIS A 305 -59.50 69.38 -10.63
CA HIS A 305 -59.78 69.05 -9.22
C HIS A 305 -59.94 67.55 -9.00
N ARG A 306 -60.66 66.85 -9.89
CA ARG A 306 -60.80 65.39 -9.81
C ARG A 306 -59.47 64.68 -10.02
N ALA A 307 -58.68 65.11 -11.00
CA ALA A 307 -57.37 64.52 -11.28
C ALA A 307 -56.39 64.72 -10.11
N LEU A 308 -56.39 65.92 -9.50
CA LEU A 308 -55.56 66.22 -8.32
C LEU A 308 -55.97 65.35 -7.13
N GLN A 309 -57.27 65.28 -6.82
CA GLN A 309 -57.77 64.50 -5.69
C GLN A 309 -57.48 62.99 -5.83
N VAL A 310 -57.62 62.44 -7.04
CA VAL A 310 -57.25 61.03 -7.31
C VAL A 310 -55.74 60.83 -7.18
N SER A 311 -54.93 61.77 -7.69
CA SER A 311 -53.48 61.68 -7.61
C SER A 311 -52.96 61.81 -6.17
N GLU A 312 -53.58 62.66 -5.35
CA GLU A 312 -53.27 62.83 -3.92
C GLU A 312 -53.53 61.55 -3.14
N ALA A 313 -54.73 60.99 -3.27
CA ALA A 313 -55.08 59.73 -2.61
C ALA A 313 -54.15 58.57 -3.02
N LEU A 314 -53.72 58.52 -4.29
CA LEU A 314 -52.78 57.50 -4.77
C LEU A 314 -51.38 57.74 -4.23
N ILE A 315 -50.85 58.96 -4.30
CA ILE A 315 -49.48 59.27 -3.86
C ILE A 315 -49.34 59.14 -2.35
N GLU A 316 -50.33 59.58 -1.56
CA GLU A 316 -50.34 59.37 -0.11
C GLU A 316 -50.30 57.89 0.25
N ARG A 317 -51.07 57.05 -0.46
CA ARG A 317 -51.03 55.60 -0.27
C ARG A 317 -49.64 55.03 -0.60
N GLU A 318 -49.08 55.34 -1.76
CA GLU A 318 -47.76 54.83 -2.15
C GLU A 318 -46.62 55.32 -1.21
N LEU A 319 -46.68 56.57 -0.74
CA LEU A 319 -45.72 57.10 0.24
C LEU A 319 -45.88 56.47 1.63
N SER A 320 -47.10 56.04 1.99
CA SER A 320 -47.40 55.27 3.20
C SER A 320 -46.87 53.85 3.10
N ASP A 321 -47.12 53.17 1.98
CA ASP A 321 -46.63 51.80 1.73
C ASP A 321 -45.10 51.74 1.77
N VAL A 322 -44.42 52.75 1.22
CA VAL A 322 -42.96 52.89 1.31
C VAL A 322 -42.49 53.15 2.76
N GLU A 323 -43.23 53.90 3.57
CA GLU A 323 -42.87 54.13 4.98
C GLU A 323 -42.95 52.85 5.80
N GLU A 324 -43.97 52.03 5.57
CA GLU A 324 -44.14 50.74 6.24
C GLU A 324 -42.94 49.82 5.94
N VAL A 325 -42.51 49.76 4.68
CA VAL A 325 -41.34 48.97 4.26
C VAL A 325 -40.02 49.49 4.86
N ILE A 326 -39.88 50.81 5.04
CA ILE A 326 -38.67 51.39 5.65
C ILE A 326 -38.62 51.15 7.16
N THR A 327 -39.78 51.16 7.82
CA THR A 327 -39.91 51.07 9.29
C THR A 327 -40.03 49.63 9.81
N SER A 328 -40.38 48.66 8.96
CA SER A 328 -40.30 47.23 9.23
C SER A 328 -38.87 46.69 9.30
#